data_AF-A0A375CQH8-F1
#
_entry.id   AF-A0A375CQH8-F1
#
_cell.length_a   1.000
_cell.length_b   1.000
_cell.length_c   1.000
_cell.angle_alpha   90.00
_cell.angle_beta   90.00
_cell.angle_gamma   90.00
#
_symmetry.space_group_name_H-M   'P 1'
#
loop_
_entity.id
_entity.type
_entity.pdbx_description
1 polymer ?
#
loop_
_entity_poly.entity_id
_entity_poly.type
_entity_poly.pdbx_seq_one_letter_code
_entity_poly.pdbx_strand_id
1 'polypeptide(L)'
;MVHLRDTAEERELMDDQPDGGILARLGVFPVASIDRMHQRSSHAAGAGRAALNQEGILKPVFGYLVAVPGQTARNVAMRRPVKPSTRIRAIQCWRSTGVSHALGSSLHVIMRVNSNRTGVLMVGEHCGGSEAAMTGMSYGVTATERMLAEFCERSFLKLWSYPNPHKDDGHELCDLLAVFGDTIFIFFDRENELPEITDKDPQVLWDRWKRNVIDRQVRTAHGAERYIRGGRPIFLDAKREKPFPVPFDKDKAVIHKIIVAHGAKAACELASPENVYGSLAITYAETGADLSHPFHIELDRHNPVHVLDSHNMPIVLRELDTVSDFSAYLDEKVRAVAAFDYLSYCGEEDLLGHYLLNYDAATKRHVIGPKSKDRSNVNGVMIAEGEWRDFVQTSVYKNTKNEDRISYFWDQLIQRTCQNSLEGTLGGNSNIARGESAIHEMAKEPRFMRRGLSERMLTAVDRFPDTGSFTRQVTFLPSFEPNVGYVLLQLRVPEAFRSTADFREKRQTLLEIACGAAKNKFPDLVKVIGIGIEAPKFSGGTVAEDFILMPCEPWTDERKSYYEELNREWNFFGTPALRRFNDRVTQFVPPPRAGTPTKPGRIGRNNPCPCGSGRKFKECHGR
;
A
#
# COMPACT_ATOMS: atom_id res chain seq x y z
N MET A 1 -17.98 8.63 -7.69
CA MET A 1 -16.94 9.30 -6.87
C MET A 1 -17.17 9.19 -5.36
N VAL A 2 -17.56 8.04 -4.77
CA VAL A 2 -17.53 7.97 -3.30
C VAL A 2 -17.11 6.60 -2.79
N HIS A 3 -15.80 6.45 -2.59
CA HIS A 3 -15.30 5.54 -1.57
C HIS A 3 -15.74 6.12 -0.22
N LEU A 4 -16.62 5.39 0.46
CA LEU A 4 -17.23 5.76 1.73
C LEU A 4 -16.66 4.86 2.81
N ARG A 5 -16.16 5.44 3.88
CA ARG A 5 -15.94 4.71 5.13
C ARG A 5 -16.48 5.53 6.29
N ASP A 6 -17.36 4.91 7.05
CA ASP A 6 -17.74 5.39 8.38
C ASP A 6 -16.64 4.95 9.34
N THR A 7 -15.93 5.90 9.92
CA THR A 7 -14.90 5.65 10.92
C THR A 7 -15.49 5.96 12.29
N ALA A 8 -15.48 4.98 13.20
CA ALA A 8 -15.77 5.19 14.60
C ALA A 8 -14.46 5.40 15.35
N GLU A 9 -14.16 6.64 15.69
CA GLU A 9 -13.07 7.00 16.62
C GLU A 9 -13.61 6.90 18.04
N GLU A 10 -12.84 6.36 18.97
CA GLU A 10 -13.14 6.46 20.40
C GLU A 10 -11.95 7.10 21.13
N ARG A 11 -12.21 8.16 21.89
CA ARG A 11 -11.18 8.96 22.58
C ARG A 11 -11.50 9.09 24.06
N GLU A 12 -10.46 8.98 24.87
CA GLU A 12 -10.57 9.05 26.31
C GLU A 12 -9.45 9.90 26.92
N LEU A 13 -9.78 10.65 27.97
CA LEU A 13 -8.87 11.53 28.69
C LEU A 13 -8.80 11.11 30.16
N MET A 14 -7.60 10.96 30.71
CA MET A 14 -7.39 10.75 32.15
C MET A 14 -6.33 11.71 32.68
N ASP A 15 -6.72 12.48 33.70
CA ASP A 15 -5.82 13.27 34.54
C ASP A 15 -5.50 12.41 35.76
N ASP A 16 -4.34 11.75 35.73
CA ASP A 16 -3.89 10.94 36.85
C ASP A 16 -3.15 11.88 37.82
N GLN A 17 -3.73 12.14 38.99
CA GLN A 17 -3.04 12.88 40.05
C GLN A 17 -1.70 12.17 40.36
N PRO A 18 -0.61 12.91 40.59
CA PRO A 18 0.71 12.34 40.86
C PRO A 18 0.76 11.78 42.29
N ASP A 19 -0.05 10.78 42.56
CA ASP A 19 0.06 9.98 43.77
C ASP A 19 1.34 9.16 43.60
N GLY A 20 2.17 9.07 44.64
CA GLY A 20 3.43 8.31 44.60
C GLY A 20 3.30 6.85 44.12
N GLY A 21 2.07 6.31 44.09
CA GLY A 21 1.72 5.03 43.49
C GLY A 21 1.99 4.93 41.98
N ILE A 22 1.58 5.90 41.15
CA ILE A 22 1.71 5.80 39.68
C ILE A 22 3.18 5.87 39.23
N LEU A 23 3.96 6.76 39.85
CA LEU A 23 5.39 6.88 39.59
C LEU A 23 6.19 5.68 40.12
N ALA A 24 5.79 5.10 41.26
CA ALA A 24 6.36 3.84 41.76
C ALA A 24 6.01 2.64 40.86
N ARG A 25 4.78 2.57 40.31
CA ARG A 25 4.29 1.46 39.48
C ARG A 25 5.03 1.34 38.15
N LEU A 26 5.41 2.46 37.55
CA LEU A 26 6.27 2.43 36.35
C LEU A 26 7.67 1.86 36.67
N GLY A 27 8.11 1.85 37.93
CA GLY A 27 9.36 1.22 38.37
C GLY A 27 9.24 -0.25 38.79
N VAL A 28 8.05 -0.87 38.72
CA VAL A 28 7.78 -2.22 39.28
C VAL A 28 7.54 -3.29 38.22
N PHE A 29 7.49 -2.99 36.92
CA PHE A 29 7.33 -4.02 35.89
C PHE A 29 8.68 -4.67 35.54
N PRO A 30 8.98 -5.92 35.97
CA PRO A 30 10.10 -6.64 35.42
C PRO A 30 9.80 -7.02 33.97
N VAL A 31 10.74 -6.71 33.09
CA VAL A 31 10.78 -7.15 31.69
C VAL A 31 10.75 -8.68 31.67
N ALA A 32 9.59 -9.26 31.33
CA ALA A 32 9.50 -10.64 30.91
C ALA A 32 9.37 -10.67 29.39
N SER A 33 10.50 -10.85 28.71
CA SER A 33 10.49 -11.25 27.30
C SER A 33 9.74 -12.58 27.18
N ILE A 34 8.67 -12.58 26.38
CA ILE A 34 7.84 -13.76 26.09
C ILE A 34 8.60 -14.69 25.15
N ASP A 35 9.61 -15.37 25.68
CA ASP A 35 10.33 -16.46 24.98
C ASP A 35 10.39 -17.76 25.83
N ARG A 36 9.63 -17.82 26.93
CA ARG A 36 9.72 -18.94 27.90
C ARG A 36 8.40 -19.62 28.30
N MET A 37 7.34 -19.55 27.50
CA MET A 37 6.10 -20.32 27.78
C MET A 37 5.83 -21.53 26.87
N HIS A 38 6.74 -21.88 25.95
CA HIS A 38 6.69 -23.18 25.28
C HIS A 38 7.48 -24.25 26.05
N GLN A 39 7.00 -24.64 27.22
CA GLN A 39 7.22 -25.97 27.83
C GLN A 39 6.57 -26.00 29.22
N ARG A 40 5.30 -26.44 29.30
CA ARG A 40 4.74 -27.30 30.37
C ARG A 40 3.22 -27.30 30.30
N SER A 41 2.65 -28.37 29.76
CA SER A 41 1.58 -29.17 30.41
C SER A 41 1.00 -30.17 29.40
N SER A 42 1.68 -31.31 29.26
CA SER A 42 1.10 -32.54 28.73
C SER A 42 0.96 -33.52 29.88
N HIS A 43 -0.27 -33.75 30.33
CA HIS A 43 -0.84 -35.00 30.85
C HIS A 43 -2.03 -34.72 31.76
N ALA A 44 -3.25 -35.00 31.30
CA ALA A 44 -4.05 -36.12 31.79
C ALA A 44 -5.35 -36.23 30.99
N ALA A 45 -5.69 -37.47 30.65
CA ALA A 45 -6.77 -37.88 29.77
C ALA A 45 -8.15 -37.89 30.46
N GLY A 46 -9.22 -37.88 29.65
CA GLY A 46 -10.58 -38.20 30.08
C GLY A 46 -11.54 -38.28 28.91
N ALA A 47 -11.75 -39.50 28.39
CA ALA A 47 -12.61 -39.82 27.27
C ALA A 47 -14.11 -39.60 27.56
N GLY A 48 -14.89 -39.24 26.53
CA GLY A 48 -16.35 -39.18 26.60
C GLY A 48 -16.99 -39.07 25.21
N ARG A 49 -17.75 -40.10 24.84
CA ARG A 49 -18.33 -40.44 23.52
C ARG A 49 -19.37 -39.45 22.94
N ALA A 50 -19.31 -39.34 21.61
CA ALA A 50 -20.37 -39.45 20.58
C ALA A 50 -21.84 -39.08 20.87
N ALA A 51 -22.44 -38.28 19.97
CA ALA A 51 -23.76 -38.54 19.38
C ALA A 51 -23.95 -37.77 18.05
N LEU A 52 -24.43 -38.50 17.03
CA LEU A 52 -24.92 -38.08 15.72
C LEU A 52 -26.42 -37.73 15.77
N ASN A 53 -26.93 -37.23 14.62
CA ASN A 53 -28.32 -37.08 14.14
C ASN A 53 -28.91 -35.66 14.23
N GLN A 54 -29.69 -35.15 13.27
CA GLN A 54 -30.03 -35.46 11.87
C GLN A 54 -30.92 -34.28 11.40
N GLU A 55 -30.88 -34.04 10.09
CA GLU A 55 -31.77 -33.32 9.17
C GLU A 55 -33.11 -32.70 9.63
N GLY A 56 -33.49 -31.59 8.94
CA GLY A 56 -34.82 -31.55 8.31
C GLY A 56 -35.52 -30.19 8.13
N ILE A 57 -35.70 -29.84 6.85
CA ILE A 57 -36.94 -29.33 6.20
C ILE A 57 -36.98 -27.86 5.70
N LEU A 58 -37.17 -27.80 4.38
CA LEU A 58 -37.49 -26.73 3.43
C LEU A 58 -38.88 -26.08 3.61
N LYS A 59 -39.10 -24.90 3.02
CA LYS A 59 -40.11 -24.65 1.95
C LYS A 59 -40.06 -23.19 1.40
N PRO A 60 -40.69 -22.90 0.22
CA PRO A 60 -40.13 -22.07 -0.85
C PRO A 60 -40.99 -20.83 -1.19
N VAL A 61 -40.54 -20.02 -2.16
CA VAL A 61 -41.44 -19.15 -2.96
C VAL A 61 -41.11 -19.29 -4.46
N PHE A 62 -42.17 -19.55 -5.22
CA PHE A 62 -42.25 -19.68 -6.69
C PHE A 62 -42.37 -18.31 -7.38
N GLY A 63 -41.88 -18.23 -8.63
CA GLY A 63 -42.20 -17.19 -9.60
C GLY A 63 -41.71 -17.58 -10.99
N TYR A 64 -42.62 -17.69 -11.96
CA TYR A 64 -42.56 -18.50 -13.17
C TYR A 64 -42.26 -17.73 -14.49
N LEU A 65 -41.69 -18.46 -15.47
CA LEU A 65 -41.95 -18.49 -16.94
C LEU A 65 -41.67 -17.19 -17.78
N VAL A 66 -41.20 -17.20 -19.04
CA VAL A 66 -41.30 -18.15 -20.17
C VAL A 66 -40.06 -18.03 -21.08
N ALA A 67 -39.53 -19.16 -21.56
CA ALA A 67 -38.66 -19.27 -22.73
C ALA A 67 -39.49 -19.75 -23.94
N VAL A 68 -39.16 -19.27 -25.16
CA VAL A 68 -39.74 -19.76 -26.42
C VAL A 68 -38.64 -20.41 -27.28
N PRO A 69 -38.86 -21.60 -27.89
CA PRO A 69 -37.82 -22.40 -28.56
C PRO A 69 -37.90 -22.42 -30.10
N GLY A 70 -36.81 -22.88 -30.74
CA GLY A 70 -36.75 -23.42 -32.12
C GLY A 70 -35.99 -22.52 -33.12
N GLN A 71 -35.17 -22.99 -34.06
CA GLN A 71 -35.06 -24.32 -34.67
C GLN A 71 -33.75 -24.48 -35.50
N THR A 72 -33.12 -25.65 -35.35
CA THR A 72 -32.47 -26.57 -36.32
C THR A 72 -31.40 -26.14 -37.36
N ALA A 73 -30.16 -26.57 -37.08
CA ALA A 73 -29.31 -27.54 -37.81
C ALA A 73 -29.41 -27.74 -39.35
N ARG A 74 -28.25 -27.71 -40.04
CA ARG A 74 -27.58 -28.87 -40.69
C ARG A 74 -26.41 -28.42 -41.60
N ASN A 75 -25.22 -28.99 -41.41
CA ASN A 75 -24.56 -29.82 -42.44
C ASN A 75 -23.36 -30.61 -41.89
N VAL A 76 -23.25 -31.85 -42.37
CA VAL A 76 -22.35 -32.94 -41.99
C VAL A 76 -21.53 -33.33 -43.22
N ALA A 77 -20.22 -33.57 -43.07
CA ALA A 77 -19.42 -34.55 -43.82
C ALA A 77 -18.04 -34.68 -43.12
N MET A 78 -17.78 -35.67 -42.27
CA MET A 78 -17.29 -37.05 -42.51
C MET A 78 -15.82 -37.23 -42.97
N ARG A 79 -14.99 -37.71 -42.02
CA ARG A 79 -14.06 -38.88 -42.01
C ARG A 79 -12.84 -38.84 -42.98
N ARG A 80 -11.60 -39.19 -42.59
CA ARG A 80 -11.09 -40.41 -41.91
C ARG A 80 -9.66 -40.24 -41.27
N PRO A 81 -9.19 -41.22 -40.45
CA PRO A 81 -8.02 -41.12 -39.54
C PRO A 81 -6.85 -42.09 -39.86
N VAL A 82 -5.61 -41.86 -39.39
CA VAL A 82 -4.59 -42.92 -39.14
C VAL A 82 -3.52 -42.55 -38.07
N LYS A 83 -3.59 -43.30 -36.95
CA LYS A 83 -2.60 -43.94 -36.04
C LYS A 83 -1.33 -43.27 -35.43
N PRO A 84 -0.94 -43.71 -34.21
CA PRO A 84 0.18 -43.20 -33.39
C PRO A 84 1.47 -44.04 -33.52
N SER A 85 2.61 -43.48 -33.11
CA SER A 85 3.85 -44.24 -32.92
C SER A 85 4.34 -44.15 -31.46
N THR A 86 4.48 -45.33 -30.87
CA THR A 86 5.14 -45.63 -29.59
C THR A 86 6.60 -45.96 -29.88
N ARG A 87 7.54 -45.55 -29.01
CA ARG A 87 8.76 -46.34 -28.74
C ARG A 87 9.31 -46.07 -27.35
N ILE A 88 9.11 -47.07 -26.49
CA ILE A 88 9.87 -47.37 -25.29
C ILE A 88 11.21 -47.98 -25.71
N ARG A 89 12.32 -47.61 -25.06
CA ARG A 89 13.42 -48.52 -24.71
C ARG A 89 14.13 -48.03 -23.45
N ALA A 90 14.21 -48.92 -22.47
CA ALA A 90 15.01 -48.85 -21.26
C ALA A 90 16.33 -49.63 -21.46
N ILE A 91 17.18 -49.59 -20.41
CA ILE A 91 18.34 -50.46 -20.12
C ILE A 91 19.65 -49.89 -20.75
N GLN A 92 20.78 -49.66 -20.06
CA GLN A 92 21.44 -50.42 -19.00
C GLN A 92 22.50 -49.60 -18.24
N CYS A 93 22.74 -50.02 -17.00
CA CYS A 93 23.84 -49.70 -16.08
C CYS A 93 25.21 -50.14 -16.63
N TRP A 94 26.30 -49.40 -16.35
CA TRP A 94 27.64 -49.96 -16.19
C TRP A 94 28.48 -49.14 -15.19
N ARG A 95 29.18 -49.86 -14.30
CA ARG A 95 30.08 -49.39 -13.24
C ARG A 95 31.54 -49.55 -13.68
N SER A 96 32.40 -48.75 -13.02
CA SER A 96 33.83 -48.99 -12.68
C SER A 96 34.84 -48.82 -13.84
N THR A 97 36.07 -48.32 -13.68
CA THR A 97 37.05 -48.25 -12.58
C THR A 97 38.21 -47.29 -12.95
N GLY A 98 38.96 -46.79 -11.95
CA GLY A 98 40.37 -46.36 -12.07
C GLY A 98 40.62 -44.86 -11.80
N VAL A 99 40.85 -44.38 -10.56
CA VAL A 99 42.02 -44.47 -9.65
C VAL A 99 43.24 -43.65 -10.09
N SER A 100 43.55 -42.58 -9.33
CA SER A 100 44.87 -42.20 -8.76
C SER A 100 44.70 -40.88 -7.97
N HIS A 101 44.54 -40.91 -6.64
CA HIS A 101 45.57 -40.83 -5.57
C HIS A 101 46.29 -39.46 -5.41
N ALA A 102 46.00 -38.78 -4.29
CA ALA A 102 46.96 -38.31 -3.27
C ALA A 102 46.23 -37.28 -2.36
N LEU A 103 45.79 -37.68 -1.16
CA LEU A 103 46.52 -37.64 0.14
C LEU A 103 46.22 -36.34 0.92
N GLY A 104 45.66 -36.51 2.12
CA GLY A 104 45.37 -35.41 3.05
C GLY A 104 44.40 -35.79 4.18
N SER A 105 44.77 -36.83 4.93
CA SER A 105 44.38 -37.20 6.30
C SER A 105 44.00 -35.98 7.18
N SER A 106 43.08 -36.00 8.15
CA SER A 106 42.74 -37.06 9.10
C SER A 106 41.53 -36.68 9.98
N LEU A 107 40.79 -37.72 10.38
CA LEU A 107 39.98 -37.91 11.59
C LEU A 107 38.74 -37.03 11.85
N HIS A 108 37.58 -37.59 11.49
CA HIS A 108 36.31 -37.39 12.21
C HIS A 108 36.19 -38.44 13.33
N VAL A 109 35.97 -37.99 14.56
CA VAL A 109 35.48 -38.81 15.68
C VAL A 109 33.96 -38.72 15.71
N ILE A 110 33.31 -39.89 15.68
CA ILE A 110 31.88 -40.05 15.86
C ILE A 110 31.58 -40.01 17.37
N MET A 111 30.74 -39.06 17.81
CA MET A 111 29.91 -39.23 19.00
C MET A 111 28.51 -38.67 18.77
N ARG A 112 27.53 -39.57 18.70
CA ARG A 112 26.13 -39.28 19.02
C ARG A 112 26.05 -39.04 20.52
N VAL A 113 25.61 -37.85 20.95
CA VAL A 113 24.95 -37.66 22.24
C VAL A 113 23.78 -36.71 22.05
N ASN A 114 22.60 -37.20 22.40
CA ASN A 114 21.36 -36.45 22.53
C ASN A 114 21.24 -36.09 24.02
N SER A 115 21.32 -34.81 24.41
CA SER A 115 20.97 -34.40 25.77
C SER A 115 20.70 -32.90 25.90
N ASN A 116 19.56 -32.63 26.54
CA ASN A 116 19.02 -31.36 27.02
C ASN A 116 20.01 -30.40 27.72
N ARG A 117 19.68 -29.11 27.59
CA ARG A 117 19.91 -27.98 28.53
C ARG A 117 21.34 -27.72 29.02
N THR A 118 21.85 -26.56 28.62
CA THR A 118 22.53 -25.60 29.53
C THR A 118 22.39 -24.18 28.96
N GLY A 119 21.87 -23.27 29.78
CA GLY A 119 21.96 -21.83 29.52
C GLY A 119 23.33 -21.33 29.94
N VAL A 120 23.92 -20.46 29.12
CA VAL A 120 25.05 -19.62 29.51
C VAL A 120 24.61 -18.17 29.35
N LEU A 121 24.66 -17.47 30.47
CA LEU A 121 24.59 -16.03 30.61
C LEU A 121 25.82 -15.45 29.89
N MET A 122 25.64 -14.85 28.71
CA MET A 122 26.69 -14.06 28.07
C MET A 122 26.50 -12.60 28.48
N VAL A 123 27.30 -12.18 29.45
CA VAL A 123 27.62 -10.77 29.67
C VAL A 123 28.31 -10.29 28.39
N GLY A 124 27.66 -9.42 27.64
CA GLY A 124 28.23 -8.83 26.43
C GLY A 124 29.37 -7.89 26.80
N GLU A 125 30.60 -8.37 26.67
CA GLU A 125 31.77 -7.52 26.51
C GLU A 125 31.62 -6.66 25.27
N HIS A 126 32.01 -5.39 25.39
CA HIS A 126 32.16 -4.46 24.28
C HIS A 126 33.04 -5.05 23.18
N CYS A 127 32.43 -5.42 22.06
CA CYS A 127 33.11 -5.64 20.80
C CYS A 127 32.63 -4.58 19.81
N GLY A 128 33.58 -3.80 19.31
CA GLY A 128 33.38 -2.60 18.52
C GLY A 128 32.38 -2.78 17.38
N GLY A 129 31.42 -1.86 17.32
CA GLY A 129 30.56 -1.70 16.17
C GLY A 129 31.41 -1.37 14.94
N SER A 130 31.36 -2.25 13.95
CA SER A 130 31.66 -1.85 12.58
C SER A 130 30.51 -0.97 12.10
N GLU A 131 30.78 0.34 12.02
CA GLU A 131 30.04 1.29 11.20
C GLU A 131 29.90 0.72 9.78
N ALA A 132 28.72 0.23 9.46
CA ALA A 132 28.25 0.16 8.09
C ALA A 132 26.91 0.89 8.05
N ALA A 133 26.97 2.22 8.14
CA ALA A 133 25.90 3.05 7.62
C ALA A 133 25.60 2.58 6.19
N MET A 134 24.33 2.38 5.85
CA MET A 134 23.86 2.06 4.49
C MET A 134 24.05 3.29 3.55
N THR A 135 25.26 3.81 3.44
CA THR A 135 25.66 4.82 2.45
C THR A 135 26.00 4.11 1.14
N GLY A 136 24.97 3.75 0.37
CA GLY A 136 25.20 3.09 -0.91
C GLY A 136 23.98 2.82 -1.77
N MET A 137 22.92 3.64 -1.68
CA MET A 137 21.90 3.66 -2.73
C MET A 137 22.45 4.44 -3.92
N SER A 138 22.42 3.85 -5.13
CA SER A 138 22.64 4.58 -6.37
C SER A 138 21.48 5.57 -6.55
N TYR A 139 21.74 6.78 -7.03
CA TYR A 139 20.71 7.82 -7.18
C TYR A 139 20.08 7.85 -8.60
N GLY A 140 20.08 6.73 -9.31
CA GLY A 140 19.83 6.69 -10.76
C GLY A 140 20.98 7.30 -11.57
N VAL A 141 21.27 6.72 -12.73
CA VAL A 141 22.41 7.09 -13.58
C VAL A 141 22.04 8.27 -14.48
N THR A 142 20.89 8.19 -15.15
CA THR A 142 20.36 9.22 -16.05
C THR A 142 19.41 10.19 -15.33
N ALA A 143 19.11 11.35 -15.92
CA ALA A 143 18.21 12.34 -15.32
C ALA A 143 16.77 11.81 -15.18
N THR A 144 16.30 11.03 -16.15
CA THR A 144 15.00 10.35 -16.14
C THR A 144 14.95 9.26 -15.07
N GLU A 145 16.01 8.47 -14.91
CA GLU A 145 16.13 7.51 -13.80
C GLU A 145 16.11 8.19 -12.43
N ARG A 146 16.78 9.34 -12.25
CA ARG A 146 16.73 10.08 -10.96
C ARG A 146 15.33 10.56 -10.65
N MET A 147 14.64 11.08 -11.67
CA MET A 147 13.26 11.55 -11.53
C MET A 147 12.32 10.40 -11.16
N LEU A 148 12.47 9.25 -11.84
CA LEU A 148 11.72 8.03 -11.52
C LEU A 148 12.00 7.57 -10.08
N ALA A 149 13.27 7.53 -9.67
CA ALA A 149 13.64 7.18 -8.31
C ALA A 149 13.01 8.12 -7.27
N GLU A 150 13.00 9.44 -7.51
CA GLU A 150 12.36 10.42 -6.62
C GLU A 150 10.85 10.18 -6.47
N PHE A 151 10.14 9.92 -7.58
CA PHE A 151 8.72 9.61 -7.53
C PHE A 151 8.43 8.29 -6.81
N CYS A 152 9.24 7.27 -7.05
CA CYS A 152 9.13 5.98 -6.37
C CYS A 152 9.44 6.08 -4.88
N GLU A 153 10.45 6.85 -4.48
CA GLU A 153 10.75 7.12 -3.07
C GLU A 153 9.58 7.83 -2.37
N ARG A 154 8.85 8.69 -3.07
CA ARG A 154 7.65 9.31 -2.52
C ARG A 154 6.47 8.33 -2.40
N SER A 155 6.23 7.53 -3.43
CA SER A 155 5.05 6.66 -3.54
C SER A 155 5.18 5.37 -2.72
N PHE A 156 6.35 4.75 -2.77
CA PHE A 156 6.65 3.46 -2.14
C PHE A 156 7.52 3.60 -0.89
N LEU A 157 8.05 4.78 -0.60
CA LEU A 157 8.98 5.05 0.51
C LEU A 157 10.36 4.40 0.28
N LYS A 158 11.39 5.03 0.85
CA LYS A 158 12.80 4.65 0.62
C LYS A 158 13.16 3.20 0.95
N LEU A 159 12.44 2.56 1.89
CA LEU A 159 12.73 1.19 2.29
C LEU A 159 12.34 0.13 1.26
N TRP A 160 11.54 0.48 0.26
CA TRP A 160 10.98 -0.50 -0.67
C TRP A 160 11.31 -0.22 -2.14
N SER A 161 12.04 0.86 -2.45
CA SER A 161 12.46 1.24 -3.80
C SER A 161 13.96 1.13 -3.97
N TYR A 162 14.40 0.37 -4.97
CA TYR A 162 15.81 0.08 -5.21
C TYR A 162 16.15 0.32 -6.69
N PRO A 163 16.92 1.38 -7.00
CA PRO A 163 17.40 1.63 -8.35
C PRO A 163 18.51 0.65 -8.76
N ASN A 164 18.56 0.35 -10.06
CA ASN A 164 19.58 -0.46 -10.74
C ASN A 164 19.98 -1.79 -10.05
N PRO A 165 19.04 -2.66 -9.61
CA PRO A 165 19.40 -3.97 -9.07
C PRO A 165 20.04 -4.89 -10.12
N HIS A 166 20.89 -5.81 -9.67
CA HIS A 166 21.68 -6.71 -10.51
C HIS A 166 21.29 -8.18 -10.34
N LYS A 167 21.46 -8.95 -11.41
CA LYS A 167 21.35 -10.41 -11.47
C LYS A 167 22.60 -11.10 -10.92
N ASP A 168 22.52 -12.42 -10.76
CA ASP A 168 23.61 -13.30 -10.38
C ASP A 168 24.76 -13.39 -11.42
N ASP A 169 24.50 -13.01 -12.67
CA ASP A 169 25.50 -12.85 -13.74
C ASP A 169 26.15 -11.45 -13.77
N GLY A 170 25.73 -10.53 -12.89
CA GLY A 170 26.25 -9.17 -12.77
C GLY A 170 25.58 -8.16 -13.71
N HIS A 171 24.75 -8.59 -14.66
CA HIS A 171 23.97 -7.69 -15.50
C HIS A 171 22.82 -7.06 -14.72
N GLU A 172 22.48 -5.83 -15.09
CA GLU A 172 21.32 -5.14 -14.54
C GLU A 172 20.01 -5.89 -14.81
N LEU A 173 19.13 -5.90 -13.82
CA LEU A 173 17.80 -6.50 -13.88
C LEU A 173 16.77 -5.56 -14.49
N CYS A 174 16.77 -4.31 -14.04
CA CYS A 174 15.86 -3.23 -14.43
C CYS A 174 16.38 -1.90 -13.85
N ASP A 175 15.83 -0.78 -14.32
CA ASP A 175 16.25 0.55 -13.87
C ASP A 175 15.79 0.86 -12.44
N LEU A 176 14.61 0.35 -12.04
CA LEU A 176 14.14 0.42 -10.66
C LEU A 176 13.25 -0.78 -10.30
N LEU A 177 13.50 -1.37 -9.13
CA LEU A 177 12.68 -2.42 -8.54
C LEU A 177 12.07 -1.93 -7.24
N ALA A 178 10.74 -1.95 -7.15
CA ALA A 178 10.04 -1.72 -5.88
C ALA A 178 9.31 -2.98 -5.43
N VAL A 179 9.44 -3.34 -4.16
CA VAL A 179 8.86 -4.56 -3.59
C VAL A 179 8.11 -4.22 -2.32
N PHE A 180 6.81 -4.46 -2.29
CA PHE A 180 5.97 -4.20 -1.11
C PHE A 180 4.95 -5.31 -0.91
N GLY A 181 5.09 -6.06 0.19
CA GLY A 181 4.29 -7.26 0.43
C GLY A 181 4.46 -8.27 -0.71
N ASP A 182 3.35 -8.73 -1.28
CA ASP A 182 3.33 -9.63 -2.43
C ASP A 182 3.40 -8.89 -3.78
N THR A 183 3.48 -7.55 -3.79
CA THR A 183 3.48 -6.77 -5.05
C THR A 183 4.90 -6.33 -5.42
N ILE A 184 5.27 -6.54 -6.68
CA ILE A 184 6.57 -6.19 -7.25
C ILE A 184 6.36 -5.29 -8.47
N PHE A 185 6.99 -4.11 -8.46
CA PHE A 185 7.03 -3.18 -9.57
C PHE A 185 8.41 -3.20 -10.21
N ILE A 186 8.45 -3.48 -11.51
CA ILE A 186 9.69 -3.52 -12.29
C ILE A 186 9.62 -2.41 -13.33
N PHE A 187 10.44 -1.38 -13.16
CA PHE A 187 10.47 -0.23 -14.06
C PHE A 187 11.63 -0.35 -15.06
N PHE A 188 11.32 -0.06 -16.31
CA PHE A 188 12.26 0.04 -17.42
C PHE A 188 12.20 1.46 -17.99
N ASP A 189 13.21 2.27 -17.70
CA ASP A 189 13.34 3.63 -18.19
C ASP A 189 14.03 3.64 -19.56
N ARG A 190 13.40 4.28 -20.54
CA ARG A 190 13.98 4.33 -21.89
C ARG A 190 13.81 5.67 -22.56
N GLU A 191 14.93 6.38 -22.63
CA GLU A 191 15.06 7.62 -23.38
C GLU A 191 15.58 7.39 -24.80
N ASN A 192 14.83 7.87 -25.79
CA ASN A 192 15.23 7.94 -27.18
C ASN A 192 14.35 8.94 -27.91
N GLU A 193 14.91 10.05 -28.40
CA GLU A 193 14.14 11.03 -29.16
C GLU A 193 13.64 10.44 -30.48
N LEU A 194 12.36 10.64 -30.80
CA LEU A 194 11.83 10.36 -32.12
C LEU A 194 12.29 11.48 -33.06
N PRO A 195 13.18 11.20 -34.05
CA PRO A 195 13.77 12.25 -34.85
C PRO A 195 12.75 12.81 -35.85
N GLU A 196 12.71 14.13 -35.99
CA GLU A 196 11.96 14.82 -37.04
C GLU A 196 12.84 14.93 -38.29
N ILE A 197 12.62 14.05 -39.27
CA ILE A 197 13.38 14.04 -40.54
C ILE A 197 12.40 14.33 -41.67
N THR A 198 12.47 15.54 -42.23
CA THR A 198 11.54 16.07 -43.26
C THR A 198 11.37 15.18 -44.49
N ASP A 199 12.38 14.38 -44.85
CA ASP A 199 12.37 13.54 -46.07
C ASP A 199 12.11 12.05 -45.80
N LYS A 200 11.74 11.66 -44.58
CA LYS A 200 11.43 10.27 -44.24
C LYS A 200 9.96 10.09 -43.92
N ASP A 201 9.43 8.93 -44.32
CA ASP A 201 8.09 8.50 -43.97
C ASP A 201 7.93 8.46 -42.43
N PRO A 202 6.98 9.22 -41.85
CA PRO A 202 6.67 9.21 -40.43
C PRO A 202 6.41 7.81 -39.87
N GLN A 203 5.81 6.91 -40.65
CA GLN A 203 5.56 5.53 -40.23
C GLN A 203 6.89 4.78 -40.03
N VAL A 204 7.86 4.96 -40.92
CA VAL A 204 9.18 4.30 -40.81
C VAL A 204 9.95 4.81 -39.58
N LEU A 205 9.85 6.11 -39.30
CA LEU A 205 10.46 6.73 -38.11
C LEU A 205 9.81 6.19 -36.84
N TRP A 206 8.48 6.15 -36.82
CA TRP A 206 7.68 5.59 -35.74
C TRP A 206 8.01 4.11 -35.48
N ASP A 207 7.96 3.26 -36.51
CA ASP A 207 8.24 1.82 -36.38
C ASP A 207 9.63 1.56 -35.83
N ARG A 208 10.63 2.36 -36.25
CA ARG A 208 11.99 2.27 -35.72
C ARG A 208 12.04 2.67 -34.25
N TRP A 209 11.36 3.75 -33.88
CA TRP A 209 11.31 4.19 -32.50
C TRP A 209 10.58 3.19 -31.61
N LYS A 210 9.37 2.76 -31.98
CA LYS A 210 8.57 1.75 -31.29
C LYS A 210 9.36 0.46 -31.08
N ARG A 211 10.05 -0.03 -32.12
CA ARG A 211 10.88 -1.24 -32.01
C ARG A 211 12.00 -1.10 -30.96
N ASN A 212 12.59 0.09 -30.86
CA ASN A 212 13.74 0.35 -29.97
C ASN A 212 13.33 0.70 -28.54
N VAL A 213 12.21 1.41 -28.37
CA VAL A 213 11.76 1.95 -27.07
C VAL A 213 10.73 1.04 -26.41
N ILE A 214 9.83 0.44 -27.20
CA ILE A 214 8.74 -0.39 -26.70
C ILE A 214 9.05 -1.88 -26.88
N ASP A 215 9.13 -2.37 -28.13
CA ASP A 215 9.17 -3.82 -28.38
C ASP A 215 10.39 -4.51 -27.77
N ARG A 216 11.52 -3.80 -27.69
CA ARG A 216 12.73 -4.30 -27.00
C ARG A 216 12.53 -4.32 -25.48
N GLN A 217 11.93 -3.29 -24.90
CA GLN A 217 11.71 -3.21 -23.45
C GLN A 217 10.65 -4.21 -22.97
N VAL A 218 9.60 -4.45 -23.76
CA VAL A 218 8.63 -5.54 -23.51
C VAL A 218 9.34 -6.88 -23.33
N ARG A 219 10.28 -7.21 -24.24
CA ARG A 219 11.07 -8.44 -24.16
C ARG A 219 11.96 -8.49 -22.92
N THR A 220 12.61 -7.39 -22.56
CA THR A 220 13.42 -7.26 -21.34
C THR A 220 12.55 -7.47 -20.09
N ALA A 221 11.38 -6.82 -20.04
CA ALA A 221 10.45 -6.90 -18.93
C ALA A 221 9.94 -8.32 -18.68
N HIS A 222 9.58 -9.06 -19.73
CA HIS A 222 9.25 -10.48 -19.61
C HIS A 222 10.45 -11.33 -19.16
N GLY A 223 11.67 -10.94 -19.56
CA GLY A 223 12.89 -11.57 -19.08
C GLY A 223 13.10 -11.40 -17.57
N ALA A 224 12.89 -10.19 -17.06
CA ALA A 224 12.99 -9.88 -15.64
C ALA A 224 11.91 -10.60 -14.81
N GLU A 225 10.67 -10.66 -15.30
CA GLU A 225 9.61 -11.44 -14.65
C GLU A 225 10.01 -12.93 -14.55
N ARG A 226 10.48 -13.54 -15.65
CA ARG A 226 10.94 -14.93 -15.63
C ARG A 226 12.10 -15.14 -14.66
N TYR A 227 13.02 -14.17 -14.55
CA TYR A 227 14.14 -14.21 -13.63
C TYR A 227 13.65 -14.26 -12.17
N ILE A 228 12.73 -13.36 -11.81
CA ILE A 228 12.15 -13.25 -10.46
C ILE A 228 11.34 -14.50 -10.12
N ARG A 229 10.45 -14.96 -11.01
CA ARG A 229 9.67 -16.21 -10.81
C ARG A 229 10.57 -17.46 -10.72
N GLY A 230 11.75 -17.41 -11.33
CA GLY A 230 12.79 -18.44 -11.19
C GLY A 230 13.36 -18.56 -9.79
N GLY A 231 13.17 -17.56 -8.91
CA GLY A 231 13.74 -17.53 -7.56
C GLY A 231 15.26 -17.31 -7.56
N ARG A 232 15.79 -16.65 -8.60
CA ARG A 232 17.22 -16.37 -8.70
C ARG A 232 17.61 -15.20 -7.79
N PRO A 233 18.84 -15.18 -7.22
CA PRO A 233 19.28 -14.10 -6.34
C PRO A 233 19.31 -12.73 -7.05
N ILE A 234 19.00 -11.66 -6.30
CA ILE A 234 19.08 -10.27 -6.74
C ILE A 234 20.07 -9.54 -5.84
N PHE A 235 20.84 -8.61 -6.40
CA PHE A 235 21.87 -7.86 -5.69
C PHE A 235 21.69 -6.35 -5.89
N LEU A 236 22.20 -5.55 -4.96
CA LEU A 236 22.22 -4.07 -5.06
C LEU A 236 23.49 -3.55 -5.76
N ASP A 237 24.40 -4.43 -6.16
CA ASP A 237 25.63 -4.07 -6.85
C ASP A 237 26.06 -5.16 -7.84
N ALA A 238 26.78 -4.74 -8.89
CA ALA A 238 27.26 -5.63 -9.94
C ALA A 238 28.30 -6.67 -9.46
N LYS A 239 28.99 -6.42 -8.34
CA LYS A 239 29.97 -7.37 -7.78
C LYS A 239 29.30 -8.51 -7.01
N ARG A 240 28.02 -8.35 -6.67
CA ARG A 240 27.16 -9.29 -5.93
C ARG A 240 27.57 -9.41 -4.45
N GLU A 241 28.05 -8.31 -3.89
CA GLU A 241 28.48 -8.24 -2.48
C GLU A 241 27.30 -7.92 -1.55
N LYS A 242 26.30 -7.19 -2.04
CA LYS A 242 25.13 -6.73 -1.29
C LYS A 242 23.87 -7.41 -1.83
N PRO A 243 23.34 -8.44 -1.14
CA PRO A 243 22.08 -9.06 -1.56
C PRO A 243 20.91 -8.08 -1.42
N PHE A 244 19.90 -8.26 -2.28
CA PHE A 244 18.66 -7.51 -2.20
C PHE A 244 18.00 -7.70 -0.81
N PRO A 245 17.66 -6.62 -0.09
CA PRO A 245 17.37 -6.70 1.33
C PRO A 245 15.92 -7.03 1.67
N VAL A 246 14.98 -6.91 0.71
CA VAL A 246 13.54 -7.14 0.92
C VAL A 246 13.17 -8.56 0.49
N PRO A 247 12.71 -9.43 1.41
CA PRO A 247 12.23 -10.76 1.05
C PRO A 247 10.88 -10.66 0.34
N PHE A 248 10.62 -11.59 -0.58
CA PHE A 248 9.31 -11.75 -1.23
C PHE A 248 9.07 -13.22 -1.59
N ASP A 249 7.80 -13.63 -1.61
CA ASP A 249 7.38 -14.96 -2.03
C ASP A 249 7.11 -14.95 -3.55
N LYS A 250 8.02 -15.57 -4.30
CA LYS A 250 7.96 -15.62 -5.78
C LYS A 250 6.69 -16.28 -6.32
N ASP A 251 6.06 -17.16 -5.55
CA ASP A 251 4.89 -17.93 -5.96
C ASP A 251 3.59 -17.15 -5.71
N LYS A 252 3.60 -16.20 -4.76
CA LYS A 252 2.50 -15.26 -4.49
C LYS A 252 2.67 -13.92 -5.20
N ALA A 253 3.87 -13.63 -5.69
CA ALA A 253 4.21 -12.32 -6.26
C ALA A 253 3.29 -11.90 -7.42
N VAL A 254 2.64 -10.75 -7.23
CA VAL A 254 1.95 -9.96 -8.26
C VAL A 254 2.97 -9.03 -8.88
N ILE A 255 3.30 -9.23 -10.16
CA ILE A 255 4.38 -8.52 -10.84
C ILE A 255 3.79 -7.54 -11.86
N HIS A 256 4.03 -6.24 -11.65
CA HIS A 256 3.75 -5.20 -12.62
C HIS A 256 5.02 -4.77 -13.35
N LYS A 257 5.02 -4.99 -14.67
CA LYS A 257 6.09 -4.55 -15.58
C LYS A 257 5.73 -3.18 -16.14
N ILE A 258 6.56 -2.17 -15.92
CA ILE A 258 6.27 -0.78 -16.27
C ILE A 258 7.40 -0.28 -17.16
N ILE A 259 7.06 0.18 -18.36
CA ILE A 259 8.00 0.80 -19.30
C ILE A 259 7.74 2.30 -19.28
N VAL A 260 8.76 3.09 -19.02
CA VAL A 260 8.71 4.56 -19.09
C VAL A 260 9.40 4.97 -20.40
N ALA A 261 8.61 5.40 -21.37
CA ALA A 261 9.04 5.69 -22.73
C ALA A 261 9.15 7.21 -22.95
N HIS A 262 10.38 7.71 -23.11
CA HIS A 262 10.63 9.13 -23.36
C HIS A 262 10.92 9.41 -24.83
N GLY A 263 10.65 10.64 -25.27
CA GLY A 263 11.12 11.18 -26.55
C GLY A 263 10.11 11.19 -27.71
N ALA A 264 8.86 10.75 -27.51
CA ALA A 264 7.80 10.82 -28.53
C ALA A 264 6.92 12.08 -28.45
N LYS A 265 6.97 12.82 -27.32
CA LYS A 265 6.00 13.86 -26.98
C LYS A 265 5.77 14.91 -28.09
N ALA A 266 6.84 15.57 -28.55
CA ALA A 266 6.73 16.65 -29.54
C ALA A 266 6.12 16.15 -30.86
N ALA A 267 6.48 14.94 -31.28
CA ALA A 267 5.94 14.33 -32.48
C ALA A 267 4.48 13.91 -32.33
N CYS A 268 4.06 13.45 -31.14
CA CYS A 268 2.64 13.21 -30.83
C CYS A 268 1.82 14.51 -30.95
N GLU A 269 2.29 15.61 -30.36
CA GLU A 269 1.65 16.94 -30.43
C GLU A 269 1.56 17.45 -31.88
N LEU A 270 2.61 17.24 -32.69
CA LEU A 270 2.64 17.65 -34.09
C LEU A 270 1.68 16.83 -34.97
N ALA A 271 1.52 15.54 -34.66
CA ALA A 271 0.74 14.62 -35.46
C ALA A 271 -0.77 14.81 -35.33
N SER A 272 -1.24 15.28 -34.16
CA SER A 272 -2.66 15.58 -33.94
C SER A 272 -2.83 16.83 -33.08
N PRO A 273 -3.55 17.86 -33.55
CA PRO A 273 -3.88 19.03 -32.73
C PRO A 273 -4.84 18.68 -31.58
N GLU A 274 -5.47 17.50 -31.63
CA GLU A 274 -6.32 17.01 -30.55
C GLU A 274 -5.48 16.41 -29.40
N ASN A 275 -4.25 15.94 -29.67
CA ASN A 275 -3.33 15.38 -28.67
C ASN A 275 -2.62 16.50 -27.89
N VAL A 276 -3.35 17.11 -26.95
CA VAL A 276 -2.93 18.32 -26.21
C VAL A 276 -1.70 18.07 -25.34
N TYR A 277 -1.50 16.81 -24.92
CA TYR A 277 -0.45 16.45 -23.97
C TYR A 277 0.75 15.73 -24.59
N GLY A 278 0.65 15.33 -25.85
CA GLY A 278 1.68 14.56 -26.55
C GLY A 278 1.79 13.12 -26.05
N SER A 279 0.68 12.56 -25.56
CA SER A 279 0.63 11.24 -24.94
C SER A 279 0.60 10.13 -25.97
N LEU A 280 1.10 8.96 -25.58
CA LEU A 280 1.00 7.74 -26.38
C LEU A 280 -0.38 7.10 -26.23
N ALA A 281 -1.04 6.82 -27.35
CA ALA A 281 -2.26 6.02 -27.35
C ALA A 281 -1.90 4.54 -27.14
N ILE A 282 -2.65 3.82 -26.31
CA ILE A 282 -2.38 2.42 -25.98
C ILE A 282 -3.63 1.59 -26.19
N THR A 283 -3.44 0.42 -26.79
CA THR A 283 -4.45 -0.63 -26.89
C THR A 283 -3.92 -1.94 -26.35
N TYR A 284 -4.72 -2.61 -25.52
CA TYR A 284 -4.56 -4.02 -25.21
C TYR A 284 -5.57 -4.83 -26.01
N ALA A 285 -5.09 -5.75 -26.84
CA ALA A 285 -5.90 -6.63 -27.68
C ALA A 285 -5.20 -7.99 -27.88
N GLU A 286 -5.89 -8.95 -28.49
CA GLU A 286 -5.24 -10.14 -29.01
C GLU A 286 -4.37 -9.76 -30.22
N THR A 287 -3.12 -10.24 -30.22
CA THR A 287 -2.11 -9.82 -31.20
C THR A 287 -2.52 -10.20 -32.62
N GLY A 288 -2.50 -9.22 -33.55
CA GLY A 288 -2.73 -9.48 -34.98
C GLY A 288 -3.75 -8.57 -35.66
N ALA A 289 -4.18 -7.49 -35.01
CA ALA A 289 -5.15 -6.55 -35.55
C ALA A 289 -4.55 -5.52 -36.56
N ASP A 290 -3.22 -5.48 -36.71
CA ASP A 290 -2.47 -4.58 -37.61
C ASP A 290 -2.91 -3.10 -37.49
N LEU A 291 -3.04 -2.62 -36.25
CA LEU A 291 -3.32 -1.21 -35.95
C LEU A 291 -2.03 -0.39 -35.88
N SER A 292 -1.14 -0.56 -36.87
CA SER A 292 0.16 0.13 -36.90
C SER A 292 0.00 1.58 -37.34
N HIS A 293 -0.62 2.40 -36.50
CA HIS A 293 -0.66 3.84 -36.67
C HIS A 293 0.46 4.52 -35.86
N PRO A 294 1.05 5.61 -36.36
CA PRO A 294 2.01 6.38 -35.57
C PRO A 294 1.41 6.80 -34.23
N PHE A 295 2.23 6.78 -33.18
CA PHE A 295 1.85 7.19 -31.82
C PHE A 295 0.84 6.28 -31.10
N HIS A 296 0.47 5.15 -31.72
CA HIS A 296 -0.39 4.12 -31.15
C HIS A 296 0.40 2.84 -30.87
N ILE A 297 0.35 2.38 -29.62
CA ILE A 297 1.01 1.16 -29.15
C ILE A 297 -0.04 0.07 -28.90
N GLU A 298 0.03 -1.00 -29.68
CA GLU A 298 -0.69 -2.25 -29.43
C GLU A 298 0.16 -3.16 -28.51
N LEU A 299 -0.45 -3.66 -27.44
CA LEU A 299 0.14 -4.54 -26.43
C LEU A 299 -0.67 -5.83 -26.31
N ASP A 300 0.03 -6.95 -26.09
CA ASP A 300 -0.59 -8.25 -25.85
C ASP A 300 -1.39 -8.24 -24.52
N ARG A 301 -2.69 -8.52 -24.62
CA ARG A 301 -3.58 -8.63 -23.46
C ARG A 301 -3.30 -9.85 -22.57
N HIS A 302 -2.69 -10.91 -23.09
CA HIS A 302 -2.45 -12.15 -22.33
C HIS A 302 -1.22 -12.08 -21.43
N ASN A 303 -0.29 -11.19 -21.75
CA ASN A 303 0.91 -10.96 -20.98
C ASN A 303 1.20 -9.45 -20.88
N PRO A 304 0.32 -8.68 -20.22
CA PRO A 304 0.35 -7.23 -20.29
C PRO A 304 1.61 -6.64 -19.65
N VAL A 305 2.08 -5.55 -20.25
CA VAL A 305 3.00 -4.58 -19.65
C VAL A 305 2.28 -3.23 -19.55
N HIS A 306 2.69 -2.37 -18.64
CA HIS A 306 2.22 -1.00 -18.54
C HIS A 306 3.20 -0.08 -19.25
N VAL A 307 2.71 0.89 -20.03
CA VAL A 307 3.54 1.90 -20.68
C VAL A 307 3.13 3.27 -20.15
N LEU A 308 4.11 4.03 -19.69
CA LEU A 308 3.99 5.44 -19.31
C LEU A 308 4.94 6.24 -20.22
N ASP A 309 4.68 7.52 -20.40
CA ASP A 309 5.56 8.44 -21.12
C ASP A 309 5.99 9.63 -20.24
N SER A 310 6.79 10.52 -20.80
CA SER A 310 7.29 11.72 -20.11
C SER A 310 6.19 12.63 -19.57
N HIS A 311 5.00 12.62 -20.17
CA HIS A 311 3.88 13.46 -19.75
C HIS A 311 3.10 12.82 -18.61
N ASN A 312 2.70 11.56 -18.77
CA ASN A 312 1.77 10.92 -17.82
C ASN A 312 2.44 10.21 -16.65
N MET A 313 3.72 9.83 -16.72
CA MET A 313 4.43 9.26 -15.57
C MET A 313 4.38 10.19 -14.33
N PRO A 314 4.73 11.49 -14.45
CA PRO A 314 4.63 12.41 -13.32
C PRO A 314 3.20 12.62 -12.83
N ILE A 315 2.19 12.48 -13.71
CA ILE A 315 0.77 12.59 -13.32
C ILE A 315 0.40 11.38 -12.48
N VAL A 316 0.57 10.17 -13.02
CA VAL A 316 0.19 8.92 -12.36
C VAL A 316 0.88 8.78 -10.99
N LEU A 317 2.18 9.00 -10.91
CA LEU A 317 2.94 8.85 -9.65
C LEU A 317 2.70 9.98 -8.64
N ARG A 318 2.14 11.13 -9.04
CA ARG A 318 1.71 12.19 -8.10
C ARG A 318 0.29 11.99 -7.60
N GLU A 319 -0.57 11.40 -8.43
CA GLU A 319 -1.97 11.16 -8.11
C GLU A 319 -2.16 9.88 -7.29
N LEU A 320 -1.34 8.88 -7.56
CA LEU A 320 -1.33 7.58 -6.88
C LEU A 320 -0.06 7.45 -6.04
N ASP A 321 0.23 8.46 -5.23
CA ASP A 321 1.48 8.60 -4.46
C ASP A 321 1.50 7.79 -3.14
N THR A 322 0.75 6.69 -3.10
CA THR A 322 0.86 5.63 -2.09
C THR A 322 0.91 4.27 -2.77
N VAL A 323 1.61 3.31 -2.18
CA VAL A 323 1.69 1.95 -2.72
C VAL A 323 0.31 1.33 -2.95
N SER A 324 -0.65 1.55 -2.06
CA SER A 324 -2.00 1.00 -2.17
C SER A 324 -2.79 1.63 -3.32
N ASP A 325 -2.70 2.95 -3.49
CA ASP A 325 -3.38 3.64 -4.59
C ASP A 325 -2.80 3.23 -5.96
N PHE A 326 -1.48 3.11 -6.07
CA PHE A 326 -0.81 2.71 -7.31
C PHE A 326 -1.03 1.24 -7.65
N SER A 327 -0.91 0.33 -6.67
CA SER A 327 -1.20 -1.10 -6.86
C SER A 327 -2.64 -1.30 -7.32
N ALA A 328 -3.60 -0.67 -6.65
CA ALA A 328 -5.02 -0.80 -6.97
C ALA A 328 -5.35 -0.35 -8.40
N TYR A 329 -4.70 0.71 -8.88
CA TYR A 329 -4.85 1.17 -10.27
C TYR A 329 -4.30 0.14 -11.27
N LEU A 330 -3.07 -0.35 -11.06
CA LEU A 330 -2.47 -1.32 -11.97
C LEU A 330 -3.18 -2.68 -11.94
N ASP A 331 -3.64 -3.13 -10.78
CA ASP A 331 -4.48 -4.33 -10.62
C ASP A 331 -5.79 -4.20 -11.39
N GLU A 332 -6.46 -3.05 -11.25
CA GLU A 332 -7.71 -2.79 -11.96
C GLU A 332 -7.49 -2.70 -13.48
N LYS A 333 -6.35 -2.15 -13.91
CA LYS A 333 -5.95 -2.14 -15.32
C LYS A 333 -5.72 -3.56 -15.85
N VAL A 334 -4.99 -4.40 -15.14
CA VAL A 334 -4.81 -5.83 -15.50
C VAL A 334 -6.15 -6.56 -15.54
N ARG A 335 -7.02 -6.33 -14.54
CA ARG A 335 -8.38 -6.90 -14.51
C ARG A 335 -9.21 -6.45 -15.72
N ALA A 336 -9.13 -5.19 -16.11
CA ALA A 336 -9.85 -4.66 -17.27
C ALA A 336 -9.34 -5.26 -18.58
N VAL A 337 -8.02 -5.34 -18.77
CA VAL A 337 -7.38 -6.01 -19.92
C VAL A 337 -7.82 -7.47 -20.05
N ALA A 338 -7.94 -8.18 -18.93
CA ALA A 338 -8.43 -9.56 -18.91
C ALA A 338 -9.95 -9.66 -19.18
N ALA A 339 -10.73 -8.66 -18.75
CA ALA A 339 -12.19 -8.68 -18.84
C ALA A 339 -12.74 -8.28 -20.21
N PHE A 340 -12.01 -7.46 -20.97
CA PHE A 340 -12.44 -6.97 -22.28
C PHE A 340 -11.55 -7.58 -23.38
N ASP A 341 -12.14 -7.86 -24.55
CA ASP A 341 -11.39 -8.27 -25.74
C ASP A 341 -10.52 -7.13 -26.26
N TYR A 342 -10.90 -5.89 -25.93
CA TYR A 342 -10.23 -4.67 -26.36
C TYR A 342 -10.32 -3.57 -25.29
N LEU A 343 -9.18 -3.07 -24.82
CA LEU A 343 -9.09 -1.86 -23.98
C LEU A 343 -8.18 -0.85 -24.67
N SER A 344 -8.72 0.31 -25.06
CA SER A 344 -7.96 1.37 -25.71
C SER A 344 -8.17 2.72 -25.03
N TYR A 345 -7.11 3.53 -25.00
CA TYR A 345 -7.14 4.86 -24.43
C TYR A 345 -6.10 5.79 -25.09
N CYS A 346 -6.43 7.08 -25.18
CA CYS A 346 -5.60 8.08 -25.87
C CYS A 346 -4.36 8.55 -25.08
N GLY A 347 -4.38 8.42 -23.76
CA GLY A 347 -3.25 8.69 -22.88
C GLY A 347 -3.47 8.06 -21.50
N GLU A 348 -2.40 7.70 -20.80
CA GLU A 348 -2.52 7.06 -19.48
C GLU A 348 -3.19 8.01 -18.46
N GLU A 349 -3.00 9.32 -18.60
CA GLU A 349 -3.66 10.34 -17.80
C GLU A 349 -5.19 10.29 -17.97
N ASP A 350 -5.70 10.05 -19.17
CA ASP A 350 -7.14 9.91 -19.42
C ASP A 350 -7.67 8.58 -18.88
N LEU A 351 -6.90 7.49 -18.99
CA LEU A 351 -7.23 6.24 -18.32
C LEU A 351 -7.32 6.41 -16.79
N LEU A 352 -6.39 7.17 -16.21
CA LEU A 352 -6.39 7.54 -14.80
C LEU A 352 -7.63 8.40 -14.45
N GLY A 353 -7.96 9.39 -15.27
CA GLY A 353 -9.17 10.20 -15.14
C GLY A 353 -10.43 9.33 -15.11
N HIS A 354 -10.55 8.44 -16.09
CA HIS A 354 -11.63 7.46 -16.18
C HIS A 354 -11.71 6.60 -14.92
N TYR A 355 -10.59 6.01 -14.49
CA TYR A 355 -10.52 5.17 -13.29
C TYR A 355 -11.02 5.93 -12.05
N LEU A 356 -10.52 7.14 -11.80
CA LEU A 356 -10.85 7.94 -10.62
C LEU A 356 -12.31 8.41 -10.59
N LEU A 357 -12.89 8.69 -11.75
CA LEU A 357 -14.31 9.09 -11.87
C LEU A 357 -15.26 7.91 -11.67
N ASN A 358 -14.81 6.69 -11.96
CA ASN A 358 -15.63 5.48 -12.00
C ASN A 358 -15.49 4.60 -10.75
N TYR A 359 -16.12 5.03 -9.66
CA TYR A 359 -16.26 4.19 -8.46
C TYR A 359 -17.49 3.27 -8.52
N ASP A 360 -17.30 1.97 -8.31
CA ASP A 360 -18.35 0.97 -8.13
C ASP A 360 -18.63 0.74 -6.63
N ALA A 361 -19.79 1.24 -6.18
CA ALA A 361 -20.20 1.14 -4.79
C ALA A 361 -20.48 -0.31 -4.33
N ALA A 362 -20.79 -1.23 -5.25
CA ALA A 362 -21.07 -2.63 -4.90
C ALA A 362 -19.78 -3.38 -4.55
N THR A 363 -18.74 -3.19 -5.36
CA THR A 363 -17.42 -3.81 -5.15
C THR A 363 -16.48 -2.96 -4.30
N LYS A 364 -16.90 -1.73 -3.95
CA LYS A 364 -16.15 -0.74 -3.17
C LYS A 364 -14.79 -0.37 -3.78
N ARG A 365 -14.68 -0.39 -5.12
CA ARG A 365 -13.44 -0.09 -5.83
C ARG A 365 -13.71 0.81 -7.03
N HIS A 366 -12.66 1.50 -7.49
CA HIS A 366 -12.66 2.12 -8.81
C HIS A 366 -12.58 1.06 -9.90
N VAL A 367 -13.17 1.34 -11.05
CA VAL A 367 -13.26 0.40 -12.16
C VAL A 367 -12.94 1.05 -13.50
N ILE A 368 -12.25 0.32 -14.37
CA ILE A 368 -12.08 0.66 -15.77
C ILE A 368 -13.17 -0.05 -16.59
N GLY A 369 -13.85 0.70 -17.45
CA GLY A 369 -15.05 0.26 -18.18
C GLY A 369 -16.37 0.41 -17.40
N PRO A 370 -17.47 -0.18 -17.91
CA PRO A 370 -18.80 -0.05 -17.30
C PRO A 370 -18.90 -0.68 -15.90
N LYS A 371 -19.82 -0.12 -15.11
CA LYS A 371 -20.16 -0.63 -13.77
C LYS A 371 -20.84 -2.00 -13.88
N SER A 372 -20.76 -2.80 -12.82
CA SER A 372 -21.12 -4.22 -12.81
C SER A 372 -22.49 -4.58 -13.42
N LYS A 373 -23.50 -3.71 -13.31
CA LYS A 373 -24.84 -3.93 -13.89
C LYS A 373 -24.89 -3.88 -15.42
N ASP A 374 -23.95 -3.17 -16.05
CA ASP A 374 -23.95 -2.91 -17.49
C ASP A 374 -22.85 -3.71 -18.23
N ARG A 375 -22.06 -4.51 -17.50
CA ARG A 375 -20.90 -5.26 -18.05
C ARG A 375 -21.25 -6.37 -19.04
N SER A 376 -22.42 -7.01 -18.90
CA SER A 376 -22.74 -8.25 -19.64
C SER A 376 -22.83 -8.08 -21.16
N ASN A 377 -22.93 -6.86 -21.67
CA ASN A 377 -23.08 -6.56 -23.10
C ASN A 377 -21.91 -5.77 -23.71
N VAL A 378 -20.80 -5.60 -22.98
CA VAL A 378 -19.66 -4.78 -23.42
C VAL A 378 -18.41 -5.65 -23.53
N ASN A 379 -17.92 -5.84 -24.75
CA ASN A 379 -16.69 -6.59 -25.03
C ASN A 379 -15.45 -5.71 -25.20
N GLY A 380 -15.62 -4.39 -25.31
CA GLY A 380 -14.51 -3.44 -25.48
C GLY A 380 -14.75 -2.10 -24.79
N VAL A 381 -13.66 -1.45 -24.38
CA VAL A 381 -13.67 -0.12 -23.75
C VAL A 381 -12.72 0.80 -24.51
N MET A 382 -13.21 1.98 -24.87
CA MET A 382 -12.43 3.05 -25.47
C MET A 382 -12.56 4.31 -24.63
N ILE A 383 -11.43 4.86 -24.20
CA ILE A 383 -11.38 6.09 -23.41
C ILE A 383 -10.75 7.16 -24.29
N ALA A 384 -11.55 8.19 -24.58
CA ALA A 384 -11.14 9.29 -25.45
C ALA A 384 -10.29 10.30 -24.68
N GLU A 385 -9.66 11.20 -25.43
CA GLU A 385 -8.85 12.25 -24.85
C GLU A 385 -9.68 13.31 -24.09
N GLY A 386 -9.11 13.81 -22.99
CA GLY A 386 -9.60 15.00 -22.29
C GLY A 386 -10.33 14.72 -20.97
N GLU A 387 -10.59 13.46 -20.61
CA GLU A 387 -11.17 13.11 -19.31
C GLU A 387 -10.31 13.63 -18.15
N TRP A 388 -8.98 13.50 -18.24
CA TRP A 388 -8.06 14.03 -17.24
C TRP A 388 -8.11 15.55 -17.17
N ARG A 389 -8.00 16.20 -18.34
CA ARG A 389 -8.01 17.66 -18.48
C ARG A 389 -9.24 18.27 -17.84
N ASP A 390 -10.40 17.69 -18.11
CA ASP A 390 -11.68 18.20 -17.62
C ASP A 390 -11.82 17.93 -16.12
N PHE A 391 -11.36 16.76 -15.65
CA PHE A 391 -11.39 16.39 -14.24
C PHE A 391 -10.56 17.31 -13.34
N VAL A 392 -9.30 17.62 -13.73
CA VAL A 392 -8.41 18.46 -12.91
C VAL A 392 -8.88 19.92 -12.80
N GLN A 393 -9.72 20.36 -13.73
CA GLN A 393 -10.30 21.70 -13.70
C GLN A 393 -11.45 21.82 -12.69
N THR A 394 -12.06 20.70 -12.30
CA THR A 394 -13.20 20.69 -11.38
C THR A 394 -12.85 21.28 -10.01
N SER A 395 -13.84 21.91 -9.37
CA SER A 395 -13.67 22.40 -8.00
C SER A 395 -13.48 21.26 -7.00
N VAL A 396 -14.02 20.08 -7.28
CA VAL A 396 -13.87 18.88 -6.44
C VAL A 396 -12.42 18.41 -6.43
N TYR A 397 -11.77 18.28 -7.59
CA TYR A 397 -10.36 17.90 -7.66
C TYR A 397 -9.48 18.90 -6.90
N LYS A 398 -9.63 20.20 -7.20
CA LYS A 398 -8.86 21.28 -6.58
C LYS A 398 -9.02 21.31 -5.05
N ASN A 399 -10.25 21.14 -4.56
CA ASN A 399 -10.51 21.08 -3.12
C ASN A 399 -9.92 19.81 -2.51
N THR A 400 -10.06 18.65 -3.16
CA THR A 400 -9.48 17.38 -2.71
C THR A 400 -7.96 17.52 -2.51
N LYS A 401 -7.25 18.10 -3.48
CA LYS A 401 -5.81 18.36 -3.37
C LYS A 401 -5.44 19.31 -2.23
N ASN A 402 -6.29 20.29 -1.92
CA ASN A 402 -6.09 21.15 -0.76
C ASN A 402 -6.23 20.37 0.55
N GLU A 403 -7.31 19.60 0.68
CA GLU A 403 -7.59 18.81 1.89
C GLU A 403 -6.57 17.68 2.09
N ASP A 404 -6.03 17.10 1.02
CA ASP A 404 -5.02 16.04 1.09
C ASP A 404 -3.67 16.51 1.66
N ARG A 405 -3.41 17.82 1.74
CA ARG A 405 -2.13 18.33 2.26
C ARG A 405 -1.80 17.84 3.67
N ILE A 406 -2.81 17.69 4.53
CA ILE A 406 -2.62 17.20 5.89
C ILE A 406 -2.15 15.74 5.93
N SER A 407 -2.45 14.95 4.91
CA SER A 407 -2.06 13.52 4.84
C SER A 407 -0.55 13.31 4.79
N TYR A 408 0.22 14.28 4.28
CA TYR A 408 1.68 14.18 4.22
C TYR A 408 2.34 14.19 5.60
N PHE A 409 1.61 14.56 6.65
CA PHE A 409 2.05 14.34 8.04
C PHE A 409 2.27 12.84 8.32
N TRP A 410 1.36 11.98 7.87
CA TRP A 410 1.51 10.52 8.00
C TRP A 410 2.77 10.01 7.27
N ASP A 411 3.03 10.52 6.08
CA ASP A 411 4.21 10.17 5.29
C ASP A 411 5.50 10.57 6.01
N GLN A 412 5.51 11.74 6.67
CA GLN A 412 6.64 12.20 7.46
C GLN A 412 6.91 11.30 8.67
N LEU A 413 5.88 10.84 9.39
CA LEU A 413 6.04 9.88 10.49
C LEU A 413 6.72 8.59 10.01
N ILE A 414 6.23 8.05 8.89
CA ILE A 414 6.82 6.86 8.27
C ILE A 414 8.27 7.12 7.85
N GLN A 415 8.53 8.19 7.09
CA GLN A 415 9.86 8.47 6.55
C GLN A 415 10.91 8.74 7.64
N ARG A 416 10.57 9.46 8.71
CA ARG A 416 11.49 9.67 9.84
C ARG A 416 11.92 8.34 10.45
N THR A 417 10.96 7.44 10.64
CA THR A 417 11.25 6.10 11.20
C THR A 417 12.08 5.26 10.24
N CYS A 418 11.76 5.29 8.95
CA CYS A 418 12.55 4.64 7.90
C CYS A 418 14.00 5.15 7.87
N GLN A 419 14.19 6.47 7.95
CA GLN A 419 15.50 7.10 7.92
C GLN A 419 16.33 6.71 9.15
N ASN A 420 15.74 6.76 10.35
CA ASN A 420 16.41 6.30 11.57
C ASN A 420 16.81 4.82 11.49
N SER A 421 15.99 3.99 10.85
CA SER A 421 16.32 2.58 10.62
C SER A 421 17.50 2.40 9.66
N LEU A 422 17.56 3.17 8.58
CA LEU A 422 18.65 3.14 7.60
C LEU A 422 19.98 3.66 8.19
N GLU A 423 19.90 4.64 9.08
CA GLU A 423 21.06 5.21 9.79
C GLU A 423 21.52 4.36 10.98
N GLY A 424 20.79 3.29 11.32
CA GLY A 424 21.09 2.45 12.49
C GLY A 424 20.82 3.14 13.83
N THR A 425 20.11 4.27 13.83
CA THR A 425 19.77 5.07 15.02
C THR A 425 18.41 4.67 15.62
N LEU A 426 17.67 3.77 14.97
CA LEU A 426 16.42 3.22 15.48
C LEU A 426 16.69 2.31 16.69
N GLY A 427 16.24 2.70 17.88
CA GLY A 427 16.20 1.78 19.02
C GLY A 427 15.02 0.81 18.90
N GLY A 428 15.27 -0.50 19.02
CA GLY A 428 14.24 -1.55 18.91
C GLY A 428 14.48 -2.48 17.71
N ASN A 429 13.40 -3.04 17.14
CA ASN A 429 13.48 -3.94 15.99
C ASN A 429 13.85 -3.16 14.72
N SER A 430 15.15 -3.09 14.41
CA SER A 430 15.75 -2.29 13.35
C SER A 430 15.51 -2.80 11.93
N ASN A 431 14.72 -3.86 11.76
CA ASN A 431 14.56 -4.54 10.47
C ASN A 431 13.18 -4.30 9.84
N ILE A 432 12.83 -3.02 9.68
CA ILE A 432 11.53 -2.56 9.15
C ILE A 432 11.24 -3.12 7.75
N ALA A 433 12.28 -3.30 6.92
CA ALA A 433 12.16 -3.74 5.53
C ALA A 433 12.02 -5.27 5.37
N ARG A 434 12.38 -6.09 6.37
CA ARG A 434 12.40 -7.57 6.26
C ARG A 434 11.18 -8.29 6.82
N GLY A 435 10.19 -7.58 7.37
CA GLY A 435 9.02 -8.23 7.96
C GLY A 435 7.84 -7.30 8.22
N GLU A 436 6.75 -7.89 8.73
CA GLU A 436 5.61 -7.13 9.21
C GLU A 436 6.06 -6.22 10.37
N SER A 437 5.97 -4.91 10.14
CA SER A 437 6.27 -3.87 11.12
C SER A 437 5.11 -2.89 11.19
N ALA A 438 5.04 -2.11 12.27
CA ALA A 438 4.06 -1.04 12.39
C ALA A 438 4.13 -0.09 11.19
N ILE A 439 5.35 0.25 10.75
CA ILE A 439 5.59 1.11 9.60
C ILE A 439 5.15 0.47 8.29
N HIS A 440 5.37 -0.83 8.11
CA HIS A 440 4.86 -1.57 6.96
C HIS A 440 3.32 -1.54 6.90
N GLU A 441 2.63 -1.70 8.02
CA GLU A 441 1.16 -1.58 8.08
C GLU A 441 0.68 -0.13 7.83
N MET A 442 1.35 0.87 8.41
CA MET A 442 1.03 2.28 8.18
C MET A 442 1.17 2.69 6.71
N ALA A 443 2.11 2.08 5.98
CA ALA A 443 2.33 2.35 4.56
C ALA A 443 1.17 1.84 3.67
N LYS A 444 0.37 0.87 4.13
CA LYS A 444 -0.79 0.34 3.40
C LYS A 444 -1.97 1.31 3.33
N GLU A 445 -1.98 2.37 4.14
CA GLU A 445 -3.07 3.35 4.11
C GLU A 445 -3.07 4.12 2.79
N PRO A 446 -4.18 4.15 2.02
CA PRO A 446 -4.31 4.98 0.83
C PRO A 446 -4.36 6.47 1.21
N ARG A 447 -4.05 7.35 0.25
CA ARG A 447 -3.88 8.80 0.48
C ARG A 447 -5.05 9.43 1.24
N PHE A 448 -6.28 9.08 0.84
CA PHE A 448 -7.48 9.63 1.47
C PHE A 448 -7.67 9.16 2.93
N MET A 449 -7.19 7.97 3.28
CA MET A 449 -7.22 7.48 4.67
C MET A 449 -6.11 8.10 5.49
N ARG A 450 -4.91 8.27 4.91
CA ARG A 450 -3.84 9.06 5.55
C ARG A 450 -4.30 10.47 5.91
N ARG A 451 -5.13 11.10 5.08
CA ARG A 451 -5.77 12.40 5.38
C ARG A 451 -6.61 12.33 6.66
N GLY A 452 -7.54 11.37 6.74
CA GLY A 452 -8.39 11.19 7.91
C GLY A 452 -7.60 10.87 9.17
N LEU A 453 -6.65 9.94 9.10
CA LEU A 453 -5.78 9.57 10.22
C LEU A 453 -4.94 10.76 10.72
N SER A 454 -4.37 11.54 9.79
CA SER A 454 -3.58 12.73 10.13
C SER A 454 -4.42 13.82 10.78
N GLU A 455 -5.62 14.10 10.24
CA GLU A 455 -6.55 15.07 10.82
C GLU A 455 -6.92 14.71 12.26
N ARG A 456 -7.22 13.43 12.51
CA ARG A 456 -7.54 12.92 13.85
C ARG A 456 -6.36 13.03 14.80
N MET A 457 -5.18 12.58 14.37
CA MET A 457 -3.98 12.61 15.19
C MET A 457 -3.59 14.04 15.56
N LEU A 458 -3.62 14.98 14.61
CA LEU A 458 -3.32 16.38 14.86
C LEU A 458 -4.39 17.04 15.74
N THR A 459 -5.67 16.76 15.51
CA THR A 459 -6.75 17.22 16.40
C THR A 459 -6.61 16.66 17.82
N ALA A 460 -6.13 15.42 17.95
CA ALA A 460 -5.87 14.79 19.23
C ALA A 460 -4.71 15.47 19.96
N VAL A 461 -3.65 15.88 19.25
CA VAL A 461 -2.52 16.66 19.76
C VAL A 461 -2.96 18.06 20.19
N ASP A 462 -3.70 18.77 19.34
CA ASP A 462 -4.15 20.14 19.62
C ASP A 462 -5.09 20.22 20.82
N ARG A 463 -5.95 19.20 20.98
CA ARG A 463 -6.88 19.11 22.11
C ARG A 463 -6.30 18.41 23.32
N PHE A 464 -5.02 18.04 23.32
CA PHE A 464 -4.39 17.44 24.50
C PHE A 464 -4.45 18.46 25.67
N PRO A 465 -4.86 18.07 26.89
CA PRO A 465 -5.09 19.02 27.98
C PRO A 465 -3.84 19.74 28.43
N ASP A 466 -4.03 20.99 28.87
CA ASP A 466 -2.96 21.79 29.46
C ASP A 466 -2.85 21.64 30.98
N THR A 467 -3.79 20.91 31.59
CA THR A 467 -3.84 20.62 33.03
C THR A 467 -3.15 19.30 33.36
N GLY A 468 -2.70 19.15 34.61
CA GLY A 468 -2.06 17.93 35.10
C GLY A 468 -0.54 17.86 34.87
N SER A 469 0.22 17.38 35.85
CA SER A 469 1.66 17.13 35.71
C SER A 469 1.96 15.75 35.10
N PHE A 470 1.02 14.82 35.25
CA PHE A 470 1.00 13.52 34.59
C PHE A 470 -0.38 13.36 33.92
N THR A 471 -0.40 13.28 32.60
CA THR A 471 -1.66 13.23 31.84
C THR A 471 -1.48 12.30 30.67
N ARG A 472 -2.50 11.49 30.39
CA ARG A 472 -2.51 10.59 29.24
C ARG A 472 -3.80 10.68 28.47
N GLN A 473 -3.68 10.43 27.18
CA GLN A 473 -4.81 10.37 26.28
C GLN A 473 -4.61 9.19 25.34
N VAL A 474 -5.63 8.35 25.24
CA VAL A 474 -5.67 7.25 24.28
C VAL A 474 -6.72 7.56 23.21
N THR A 475 -6.40 7.28 21.96
CA THR A 475 -7.31 7.46 20.83
C THR A 475 -7.23 6.23 19.93
N PHE A 476 -8.39 5.61 19.68
CA PHE A 476 -8.51 4.51 18.71
C PHE A 476 -8.88 5.08 17.34
N LEU A 477 -8.16 4.66 16.30
CA LEU A 477 -8.41 5.06 14.91
C LEU A 477 -8.53 3.80 14.02
N PRO A 478 -9.56 3.66 13.19
CA PRO A 478 -9.69 2.53 12.29
C PRO A 478 -8.76 2.66 11.06
N SER A 479 -8.13 1.55 10.66
CA SER A 479 -7.33 1.44 9.43
C SER A 479 -8.21 1.35 8.18
N PHE A 480 -7.64 1.56 6.99
CA PHE A 480 -8.25 1.13 5.73
C PHE A 480 -8.39 -0.40 5.64
N GLU A 481 -7.48 -1.16 6.25
CA GLU A 481 -7.55 -2.61 6.23
C GLU A 481 -8.72 -3.10 7.12
N PRO A 482 -9.45 -4.15 6.72
CA PRO A 482 -10.50 -4.73 7.54
C PRO A 482 -9.93 -5.22 8.86
N ASN A 483 -10.62 -4.90 9.97
CA ASN A 483 -10.26 -5.37 11.31
C ASN A 483 -8.84 -4.99 11.77
N VAL A 484 -8.24 -3.94 11.19
CA VAL A 484 -6.99 -3.37 11.65
C VAL A 484 -7.28 -2.01 12.30
N GLY A 485 -6.59 -1.71 13.41
CA GLY A 485 -6.79 -0.47 14.15
C GLY A 485 -5.47 0.12 14.66
N TYR A 486 -5.47 1.44 14.84
CA TYR A 486 -4.39 2.19 15.46
C TYR A 486 -4.77 2.60 16.87
N VAL A 487 -3.79 2.59 17.77
CA VAL A 487 -3.88 3.16 19.12
C VAL A 487 -2.85 4.26 19.23
N LEU A 488 -3.32 5.51 19.30
CA LEU A 488 -2.49 6.67 19.59
C LEU A 488 -2.47 6.89 21.10
N LEU A 489 -1.31 6.74 21.73
CA LEU A 489 -1.07 7.10 23.12
C LEU A 489 -0.25 8.39 23.18
N GLN A 490 -0.85 9.43 23.76
CA GLN A 490 -0.15 10.67 24.08
C GLN A 490 0.10 10.74 25.58
N LEU A 491 1.33 11.06 25.95
CA LEU A 491 1.75 11.11 27.35
C LEU A 491 2.42 12.44 27.69
N ARG A 492 1.98 13.05 28.78
CA ARG A 492 2.68 14.13 29.50
C ARG A 492 3.14 13.57 30.83
N VAL A 493 4.42 13.73 31.13
CA VAL A 493 5.01 13.36 32.42
C VAL A 493 5.82 14.53 33.00
N PRO A 494 6.08 14.55 34.32
CA PRO A 494 7.00 15.51 34.91
C PRO A 494 8.42 15.34 34.38
N GLU A 495 9.20 16.42 34.29
CA GLU A 495 10.58 16.38 33.77
C GLU A 495 11.46 15.39 34.53
N ALA A 496 11.34 15.35 35.87
CA ALA A 496 12.09 14.39 36.69
C ALA A 496 11.85 12.92 36.29
N PHE A 497 10.67 12.60 35.74
CA PHE A 497 10.36 11.28 35.22
C PHE A 497 10.85 11.12 33.77
N ARG A 498 10.69 12.16 32.94
CA ARG A 498 11.17 12.19 31.55
C ARG A 498 12.67 11.95 31.45
N SER A 499 13.47 12.52 32.36
CA SER A 499 14.93 12.40 32.34
C SER A 499 15.46 11.04 32.84
N THR A 500 14.59 10.12 33.26
CA THR A 500 15.01 8.78 33.68
C THR A 500 15.42 7.92 32.48
N ALA A 501 16.47 7.11 32.64
CA ALA A 501 17.02 6.29 31.54
C ALA A 501 16.01 5.25 31.00
N ASP A 502 15.07 4.80 31.84
CA ASP A 502 14.05 3.80 31.52
C ASP A 502 12.72 4.42 31.03
N PHE A 503 12.63 5.75 30.89
CA PHE A 503 11.39 6.42 30.51
C PHE A 503 10.80 5.92 29.19
N ARG A 504 11.65 5.68 28.18
CA ARG A 504 11.21 5.14 26.89
C ARG A 504 10.59 3.75 27.03
N GLU A 505 11.23 2.87 27.80
CA GLU A 505 10.77 1.49 28.03
C GLU A 505 9.42 1.47 28.77
N LYS A 506 9.26 2.37 29.74
CA LYS A 506 7.99 2.64 30.43
C LYS A 506 6.89 3.11 29.49
N ARG A 507 7.19 4.04 28.58
CA ARG A 507 6.23 4.52 27.57
C ARG A 507 5.83 3.42 26.59
N GLN A 508 6.77 2.59 26.15
CA GLN A 508 6.50 1.43 25.29
C GLN A 508 5.59 0.41 26.00
N THR A 509 5.86 0.13 27.28
CA THR A 509 5.00 -0.75 28.10
C THR A 509 3.58 -0.22 28.19
N LEU A 510 3.41 1.07 28.46
CA LEU A 510 2.08 1.70 28.50
C LEU A 510 1.36 1.61 27.15
N LEU A 511 2.07 1.84 26.05
CA LEU A 511 1.52 1.72 24.70
C LEU A 511 1.08 0.28 24.41
N GLU A 512 1.85 -0.72 24.83
CA GLU A 512 1.49 -2.13 24.67
C GLU A 512 0.22 -2.48 25.44
N ILE A 513 0.10 -2.04 26.70
CA ILE A 513 -1.10 -2.24 27.52
C ILE A 513 -2.31 -1.61 26.84
N ALA A 514 -2.18 -0.39 26.31
CA ALA A 514 -3.24 0.29 25.58
C ALA A 514 -3.65 -0.48 24.30
N CYS A 515 -2.70 -1.06 23.57
CA CYS A 515 -2.98 -1.90 22.40
C CYS A 515 -3.75 -3.18 22.77
N GLY A 516 -3.33 -3.86 23.83
CA GLY A 516 -4.02 -5.06 24.35
C GLY A 516 -5.43 -4.73 24.85
N ALA A 517 -5.59 -3.60 25.54
CA ALA A 517 -6.90 -3.09 25.95
C ALA A 517 -7.82 -2.80 24.76
N ALA A 518 -7.30 -2.21 23.68
CA ALA A 518 -8.06 -1.99 22.45
C ALA A 518 -8.55 -3.32 21.84
N LYS A 519 -7.70 -4.35 21.75
CA LYS A 519 -8.13 -5.67 21.27
C LYS A 519 -9.18 -6.32 22.18
N ASN A 520 -9.06 -6.21 23.50
CA ASN A 520 -10.07 -6.73 24.42
C ASN A 520 -11.41 -5.99 24.28
N LYS A 521 -11.38 -4.69 24.01
CA LYS A 521 -12.57 -3.86 23.76
C LYS A 521 -13.22 -4.14 22.41
N PHE A 522 -12.39 -4.30 21.36
CA PHE A 522 -12.78 -4.49 19.98
C PHE A 522 -12.33 -5.89 19.52
N PRO A 523 -13.10 -6.94 19.84
CA PRO A 523 -12.67 -8.33 19.69
C PRO A 523 -12.45 -8.75 18.23
N ASP A 524 -13.02 -8.03 17.27
CA ASP A 524 -12.87 -8.36 15.84
C ASP A 524 -11.50 -7.98 15.28
N LEU A 525 -10.69 -7.20 16.01
CA LEU A 525 -9.39 -6.73 15.52
C LEU A 525 -8.42 -7.90 15.28
N VAL A 526 -7.87 -8.01 14.08
CA VAL A 526 -6.84 -9.02 13.76
C VAL A 526 -5.42 -8.49 13.99
N LYS A 527 -5.29 -7.16 14.03
CA LYS A 527 -4.01 -6.47 14.18
C LYS A 527 -4.19 -5.08 14.79
N VAL A 528 -3.30 -4.69 15.70
CA VAL A 528 -3.26 -3.33 16.29
C VAL A 528 -1.90 -2.70 16.07
N ILE A 529 -1.88 -1.45 15.64
CA ILE A 529 -0.67 -0.63 15.48
C ILE A 529 -0.68 0.45 16.57
N GLY A 530 0.27 0.38 17.50
CA GLY A 530 0.46 1.38 18.53
C GLY A 530 1.36 2.53 18.04
N ILE A 531 0.96 3.77 18.28
CA ILE A 531 1.75 4.98 18.08
C ILE A 531 1.82 5.71 19.42
N GLY A 532 2.97 5.66 20.07
CA GLY A 532 3.24 6.33 21.34
C GLY A 532 4.02 7.60 21.11
N ILE A 533 3.47 8.74 21.53
CA ILE A 533 4.15 10.04 21.44
C ILE A 533 4.13 10.76 22.79
N GLU A 534 5.16 11.56 23.00
CA GLU A 534 5.12 12.58 24.04
C GLU A 534 4.25 13.74 23.58
N ALA A 535 3.46 14.31 24.48
CA ALA A 535 2.58 15.42 24.17
C ALA A 535 3.39 16.59 23.57
N PRO A 536 3.26 16.90 22.27
CA PRO A 536 4.14 17.86 21.59
C PRO A 536 4.13 19.26 22.21
N LYS A 537 2.99 19.66 22.80
CA LYS A 537 2.84 20.92 23.53
C LYS A 537 3.83 21.10 24.69
N PHE A 538 4.33 20.00 25.25
CA PHE A 538 5.16 19.99 26.47
C PHE A 538 6.56 19.42 26.25
N SER A 539 6.93 19.08 25.01
CA SER A 539 8.16 18.32 24.74
C SER A 539 9.36 19.18 24.33
N GLY A 540 9.25 20.51 24.44
CA GLY A 540 10.37 21.43 24.13
C GLY A 540 10.84 21.41 22.66
N GLY A 541 10.00 20.92 21.75
CA GLY A 541 10.29 20.86 20.31
C GLY A 541 10.88 19.53 19.82
N THR A 542 11.20 18.58 20.71
CA THR A 542 11.58 17.21 20.33
C THR A 542 10.49 16.23 20.77
N VAL A 543 9.93 15.48 19.82
CA VAL A 543 8.91 14.46 20.09
C VAL A 543 9.53 13.11 19.77
N ALA A 544 9.71 12.28 20.79
CA ALA A 544 10.06 10.89 20.58
C ALA A 544 8.79 10.10 20.23
N GLU A 545 8.93 9.22 19.25
CA GLU A 545 7.86 8.38 18.72
C GLU A 545 8.23 6.91 18.96
N ASP A 546 7.29 6.11 19.45
CA ASP A 546 7.40 4.65 19.54
C ASP A 546 6.29 4.00 18.72
N PHE A 547 6.66 2.92 18.04
CA PHE A 547 5.73 2.15 17.23
C PHE A 547 5.70 0.70 17.71
N ILE A 548 4.48 0.16 17.89
CA ILE A 548 4.26 -1.24 18.25
C ILE A 548 3.39 -1.87 17.17
N LEU A 549 3.77 -3.08 16.74
CA LEU A 549 2.89 -3.95 15.98
C LEU A 549 2.42 -5.07 16.91
N MET A 550 1.11 -5.17 17.13
CA MET A 550 0.50 -6.20 17.95
C MET A 550 -0.38 -7.11 17.08
N PRO A 551 0.10 -8.31 16.73
CA PRO A 551 -0.74 -9.35 16.15
C PRO A 551 -1.79 -9.81 17.16
N CYS A 552 -3.05 -9.84 16.73
CA CYS A 552 -4.18 -10.20 17.58
C CYS A 552 -4.73 -11.60 17.29
N GLU A 553 -4.02 -12.41 16.51
CA GLU A 553 -4.40 -13.80 16.23
C GLU A 553 -3.19 -14.73 16.40
N PRO A 554 -3.27 -15.79 17.24
CA PRO A 554 -4.39 -16.10 18.14
C PRO A 554 -4.48 -15.14 19.35
N TRP A 555 -5.70 -14.94 19.86
CA TRP A 555 -5.98 -14.21 21.12
C TRP A 555 -6.64 -15.14 22.14
N THR A 556 -5.83 -15.91 22.87
CA THR A 556 -6.35 -16.89 23.83
C THR A 556 -6.95 -16.22 25.06
N ASP A 557 -7.76 -16.97 25.83
CA ASP A 557 -8.35 -16.48 27.07
C ASP A 557 -7.28 -16.07 28.10
N GLU A 558 -6.12 -16.74 28.10
CA GLU A 558 -4.99 -16.33 28.95
C GLU A 558 -4.44 -14.96 28.53
N ARG A 559 -4.27 -14.71 27.23
CA ARG A 559 -3.76 -13.43 26.72
C ARG A 559 -4.77 -12.29 26.92
N LYS A 560 -6.05 -12.59 26.76
CA LYS A 560 -7.14 -11.67 27.10
C LYS A 560 -7.08 -11.29 28.59
N SER A 561 -7.06 -12.29 29.47
CA SER A 561 -7.00 -12.09 30.94
C SER A 561 -5.72 -11.34 31.36
N TYR A 562 -4.59 -11.61 30.70
CA TYR A 562 -3.33 -10.91 30.93
C TYR A 562 -3.45 -9.41 30.68
N TYR A 563 -3.99 -8.99 29.53
CA TYR A 563 -4.18 -7.56 29.24
C TYR A 563 -5.33 -6.94 30.04
N GLU A 564 -6.34 -7.71 30.47
CA GLU A 564 -7.36 -7.23 31.42
C GLU A 564 -6.74 -6.91 32.80
N GLU A 565 -5.85 -7.77 33.30
CA GLU A 565 -5.11 -7.54 34.55
C GLU A 565 -4.21 -6.31 34.45
N LEU A 566 -3.38 -6.23 33.40
CA LEU A 566 -2.49 -5.08 33.19
C LEU A 566 -3.27 -3.77 33.01
N ASN A 567 -4.43 -3.82 32.36
CA ASN A 567 -5.26 -2.64 32.15
C ASN A 567 -6.16 -2.30 33.35
N ARG A 568 -6.16 -3.08 34.45
CA ARG A 568 -7.09 -2.85 35.58
C ARG A 568 -6.93 -1.47 36.19
N GLU A 569 -5.69 -1.03 36.41
CA GLU A 569 -5.40 0.27 37.02
C GLU A 569 -5.38 1.41 36.00
N TRP A 570 -4.91 1.13 34.79
CA TRP A 570 -4.85 2.12 33.71
C TRP A 570 -6.24 2.40 33.11
N ASN A 571 -7.11 1.41 33.06
CA ASN A 571 -8.49 1.51 32.57
C ASN A 571 -8.61 2.13 31.16
N PHE A 572 -7.65 1.88 30.26
CA PHE A 572 -7.75 2.33 28.87
C PHE A 572 -9.00 1.75 28.21
N PHE A 573 -9.76 2.58 27.49
CA PHE A 573 -11.02 2.23 26.82
C PHE A 573 -12.15 1.77 27.76
N GLY A 574 -11.97 2.00 29.06
CA GLY A 574 -12.85 1.54 30.13
C GLY A 574 -13.46 2.67 30.96
N THR A 575 -13.10 3.95 30.74
CA THR A 575 -13.71 5.03 31.54
C THR A 575 -14.99 5.60 30.93
N PRO A 576 -15.83 6.25 31.76
CA PRO A 576 -16.98 7.01 31.28
C PRO A 576 -16.63 8.19 30.36
N ALA A 577 -15.36 8.60 30.29
CA ALA A 577 -14.92 9.71 29.45
C ALA A 577 -14.73 9.32 27.98
N LEU A 578 -14.82 8.02 27.65
CA LEU A 578 -14.67 7.50 26.30
C LEU A 578 -15.78 8.06 25.40
N ARG A 579 -15.41 8.87 24.41
CA ARG A 579 -16.33 9.47 23.43
C ARG A 579 -16.14 8.85 22.08
N ARG A 580 -17.25 8.43 21.47
CA ARG A 580 -17.27 7.95 20.09
C ARG A 580 -17.58 9.08 19.11
N PHE A 581 -16.75 9.24 18.09
CA PHE A 581 -16.95 10.15 16.97
C PHE A 581 -17.16 9.31 15.71
N ASN A 582 -18.26 9.53 15.00
CA ASN A 582 -18.51 8.88 13.72
C ASN A 582 -18.20 9.90 12.62
N ASP A 583 -17.15 9.61 11.88
CA ASP A 583 -16.64 10.50 10.85
C ASP A 583 -16.66 9.83 9.49
N ARG A 584 -16.73 10.66 8.46
CA ARG A 584 -16.85 10.20 7.08
C ARG A 584 -15.69 10.71 6.27
N VAL A 585 -14.78 9.81 5.91
CA VAL A 585 -13.64 10.13 5.05
C VAL A 585 -14.00 9.71 3.62
N THR A 586 -13.91 10.63 2.67
CA THR A 586 -14.24 10.39 1.26
C THR A 586 -13.08 10.74 0.36
N GLN A 587 -12.72 9.88 -0.58
CA GLN A 587 -11.57 10.14 -1.46
C GLN A 587 -11.62 11.51 -2.14
N PHE A 588 -12.76 11.87 -2.73
CA PHE A 588 -13.00 13.19 -3.28
C PHE A 588 -13.80 14.06 -2.31
N VAL A 589 -13.30 15.26 -2.05
CA VAL A 589 -13.91 16.21 -1.11
C VAL A 589 -14.51 17.37 -1.91
N PRO A 590 -15.85 17.48 -2.01
CA PRO A 590 -16.46 18.63 -2.65
C PRO A 590 -16.16 19.90 -1.85
N PRO A 591 -16.00 21.06 -2.50
CA PRO A 591 -15.82 22.31 -1.79
C PRO A 591 -17.00 22.57 -0.86
N PRO A 592 -16.78 23.30 0.26
CA PRO A 592 -17.88 23.74 1.12
C PRO A 592 -18.95 24.40 0.27
N ARG A 593 -20.22 23.99 0.44
CA ARG A 593 -21.32 24.67 -0.24
C ARG A 593 -21.25 26.15 0.15
N ALA A 594 -21.15 27.04 -0.84
CA ALA A 594 -21.34 28.45 -0.60
C ALA A 594 -22.64 28.60 0.19
N GLY A 595 -22.56 29.15 1.41
CA GLY A 595 -23.74 29.34 2.24
C GLY A 595 -24.81 30.01 1.41
N THR A 596 -26.04 29.49 1.42
CA THR A 596 -27.18 30.13 0.76
C THR A 596 -27.12 31.60 1.16
N PRO A 597 -27.00 32.56 0.21
CA PRO A 597 -27.00 33.97 0.56
C PRO A 597 -28.25 34.18 1.41
N THR A 598 -28.05 34.59 2.65
CA THR A 598 -29.14 34.89 3.57
C THR A 598 -30.03 35.84 2.81
N LYS A 599 -31.24 35.37 2.42
CA LYS A 599 -32.22 36.24 1.78
C LYS A 599 -32.28 37.48 2.68
N PRO A 600 -31.97 38.69 2.19
CA PRO A 600 -32.04 39.87 3.04
C PRO A 600 -33.43 39.86 3.65
N GLY A 601 -33.51 39.78 4.98
CA GLY A 601 -34.77 39.68 5.69
C GLY A 601 -35.70 40.76 5.14
N ARG A 602 -36.98 40.42 4.89
CA ARG A 602 -37.95 41.34 4.26
C ARG A 602 -37.79 42.75 4.84
N ILE A 603 -37.27 43.68 4.04
CA ILE A 603 -37.06 45.05 4.47
C ILE A 603 -38.45 45.64 4.73
N GLY A 604 -38.74 45.95 6.00
CA GLY A 604 -40.01 46.55 6.37
C GLY A 604 -40.20 47.88 5.65
N ARG A 605 -41.44 48.17 5.22
CA ARG A 605 -41.79 49.41 4.46
C ARG A 605 -41.23 50.70 5.08
N ASN A 606 -41.09 50.74 6.41
CA ASN A 606 -40.60 51.90 7.15
C ASN A 606 -39.11 51.86 7.51
N ASN A 607 -38.38 50.78 7.18
CA ASN A 607 -36.93 50.69 7.44
C ASN A 607 -36.14 51.56 6.46
N PRO A 608 -34.90 51.97 6.82
CA PRO A 608 -34.01 52.67 5.90
C PRO A 608 -33.75 51.86 4.63
N CYS A 609 -33.71 52.54 3.49
CA CYS A 609 -33.52 51.89 2.19
C CYS A 609 -32.07 51.40 2.04
N PRO A 610 -31.84 50.15 1.57
CA PRO A 610 -30.49 49.59 1.46
C PRO A 610 -29.57 50.29 0.47
N CYS A 611 -30.12 51.12 -0.43
CA CYS A 611 -29.34 51.88 -1.40
C CYS A 611 -28.54 53.06 -0.78
N GLY A 612 -28.59 53.23 0.54
CA GLY A 612 -27.84 54.28 1.24
C GLY A 612 -28.42 55.70 1.11
N SER A 613 -29.64 55.85 0.57
CA SER A 613 -30.26 57.17 0.34
C SER A 613 -30.75 57.89 1.60
N GLY A 614 -30.71 57.23 2.77
CA GLY A 614 -31.24 57.75 4.03
C GLY A 614 -32.77 57.81 4.12
N ARG A 615 -33.50 57.45 3.06
CA ARG A 615 -34.99 57.45 3.04
C ARG A 615 -35.57 56.11 3.48
N LYS A 616 -36.83 56.10 3.94
CA LYS A 616 -37.58 54.86 4.23
C LYS A 616 -37.80 54.08 2.93
N PHE A 617 -37.79 52.74 2.99
CA PHE A 617 -37.88 51.87 1.83
C PHE A 617 -39.11 52.18 0.95
N LYS A 618 -40.29 52.40 1.56
CA LYS A 618 -41.53 52.77 0.83
C LYS A 618 -41.45 54.07 0.02
N GLU A 619 -40.54 54.99 0.37
CA GLU A 619 -40.38 56.29 -0.29
C GLU A 619 -39.21 56.31 -1.28
N CYS A 620 -38.54 55.17 -1.45
CA CYS A 620 -37.38 55.02 -2.33
C CYS A 620 -37.63 53.87 -3.32
N HIS A 621 -37.29 52.63 -2.95
CA HIS A 621 -37.39 51.46 -3.83
C HIS A 621 -38.66 50.62 -3.59
N GLY A 622 -39.50 50.98 -2.63
CA GLY A 622 -40.75 50.29 -2.28
C GLY A 622 -42.01 50.95 -2.83
N ARG A 623 -41.91 51.67 -3.96
CA ARG A 623 -43.05 52.20 -4.71
C ARG A 623 -43.71 51.11 -5.55
#